data_AF-A0A2E6GY50-F1
#
_entry.id   AF-A0A2E6GY50-F1
#
_cell.length_a   1.000
_cell.length_b   1.000
_cell.length_c   1.000
_cell.angle_alpha   90.00
_cell.angle_beta   90.00
_cell.angle_gamma   90.00
#
_symmetry.space_group_name_H-M   'P 1'
#
loop_
_entity.id
_entity.type
_entity.pdbx_description
1 polymer ?
#
loop_
_entity_poly.entity_id
_entity_poly.type
_entity_poly.pdbx_seq_one_letter_code
_entity_poly.pdbx_strand_id
1 'polypeptide(L)'
;MEESRPANKLSFVLYKNKAVPKFFEVDKGFFRLFFYGLPIVTLISILITASLLVYFKQIREMAKRKEPAIIRELKDKNLKLQEKVQEVQVTNTVLEKKLITGASDTGLSTMSLFKIPPGQKDMTKSPDLAVESVSSSQGNGSYTFKFNLSNNSKNQEKIAGYIFVMMKSGNTYGFYPEDVFSENEMQMDFNKGEYFATSRFRPVDAKFTLPTKAGTALFKVLVFSRTGDLLLKQIIARKIEL
;
A
#
# COMPACT_ATOMS: atom_id res chain seq x y z
N MET A 1 -17.76 19.51 -83.72
CA MET A 1 -17.52 18.62 -82.57
C MET A 1 -16.99 17.31 -83.11
N GLU A 2 -15.70 17.06 -82.98
CA GLU A 2 -15.21 15.70 -82.77
C GLU A 2 -13.82 15.81 -82.13
N GLU A 3 -13.75 15.46 -80.85
CA GLU A 3 -12.55 15.47 -80.04
C GLU A 3 -11.52 14.48 -80.57
N SER A 4 -10.31 14.96 -80.83
CA SER A 4 -9.15 14.13 -81.09
C SER A 4 -8.80 13.30 -79.85
N ARG A 5 -9.28 12.05 -79.80
CA ARG A 5 -8.87 11.08 -78.78
C ARG A 5 -7.37 10.80 -78.89
N PRO A 6 -6.59 10.88 -77.80
CA PRO A 6 -5.15 10.61 -77.87
C PRO A 6 -4.89 9.15 -78.26
N ALA A 7 -4.05 8.94 -79.27
CA ALA A 7 -3.70 7.62 -79.79
C ALA A 7 -3.03 6.76 -78.70
N ASN A 8 -3.78 5.81 -78.14
CA ASN A 8 -3.38 4.96 -77.00
C ASN A 8 -2.55 3.72 -77.39
N LYS A 9 -2.04 3.64 -78.62
CA LYS A 9 -1.32 2.46 -79.13
C LYS A 9 0.09 2.80 -79.58
N LEU A 10 1.06 1.94 -79.24
CA LEU A 10 2.44 1.98 -79.74
C LEU A 10 2.62 0.82 -80.72
N SER A 11 3.00 1.13 -81.94
CA SER A 11 3.18 0.15 -83.02
C SER A 11 4.66 -0.02 -83.30
N PHE A 12 5.17 -1.25 -83.18
CA PHE A 12 6.54 -1.58 -83.58
C PHE A 12 6.50 -2.35 -84.90
N VAL A 13 7.28 -1.93 -85.88
CA VAL A 13 7.42 -2.63 -87.15
C VAL A 13 8.77 -3.34 -87.15
N LEU A 14 8.75 -4.67 -87.06
CA LEU A 14 9.96 -5.48 -87.04
C LEU A 14 10.25 -6.00 -88.46
N TYR A 15 11.31 -5.46 -89.08
CA TYR A 15 11.81 -5.99 -90.35
C TYR A 15 12.87 -7.05 -90.09
N LYS A 16 12.55 -8.30 -90.39
CA LYS A 16 13.52 -9.41 -90.37
C LYS A 16 13.63 -9.98 -91.78
N ASN A 17 14.84 -9.90 -92.33
CA ASN A 17 15.34 -10.40 -93.61
C ASN A 17 14.30 -11.11 -94.53
N LYS A 18 13.83 -10.39 -95.56
CA LYS A 18 12.98 -10.87 -96.68
C LYS A 18 11.65 -11.57 -96.33
N ALA A 19 11.10 -11.39 -95.13
CA ALA A 19 9.72 -11.81 -94.80
C ALA A 19 8.80 -10.59 -94.59
N VAL A 20 7.51 -10.77 -94.93
CA VAL A 20 6.45 -9.75 -94.86
C VAL A 20 6.39 -9.14 -93.45
N PRO A 21 6.37 -7.80 -93.29
CA PRO A 21 6.43 -7.15 -91.99
C PRO A 21 5.26 -7.56 -91.10
N LYS A 22 5.56 -7.98 -89.86
CA LYS A 22 4.56 -8.31 -88.85
C LYS A 22 4.35 -7.11 -87.92
N PHE A 23 3.10 -6.66 -87.83
CA PHE A 23 2.70 -5.56 -86.95
C PHE A 23 2.36 -6.10 -85.57
N PHE A 24 3.01 -5.57 -84.54
CA PHE A 24 2.64 -5.80 -83.16
C PHE A 24 2.12 -4.49 -82.57
N GLU A 25 0.82 -4.45 -82.30
CA GLU A 25 0.20 -3.35 -81.56
C GLU A 25 0.26 -3.68 -80.06
N VAL A 26 0.93 -2.82 -79.29
CA VAL A 26 0.96 -2.94 -77.83
C VAL A 26 0.18 -1.78 -77.24
N ASP A 27 -0.70 -2.08 -76.28
CA ASP A 27 -1.45 -1.07 -75.54
C ASP A 27 -0.49 -0.23 -74.68
N LYS A 28 -0.54 1.10 -74.83
CA LYS A 28 0.28 2.03 -74.04
C LYS A 28 -0.01 1.91 -72.54
N GLY A 29 -1.22 1.48 -72.16
CA GLY A 29 -1.59 1.23 -70.76
C GLY A 29 -0.75 0.11 -70.13
N PHE A 30 -0.58 -1.00 -70.85
CA PHE A 30 0.21 -2.13 -70.38
C PHE A 30 1.70 -1.77 -70.26
N PHE A 31 2.23 -1.01 -71.23
CA PHE A 31 3.61 -0.52 -71.18
C PHE A 31 3.83 0.44 -70.00
N ARG A 32 2.91 1.37 -69.73
CA ARG A 32 3.01 2.27 -68.56
C ARG A 32 2.91 1.52 -67.23
N LEU A 33 2.05 0.51 -67.15
CA LEU A 33 1.92 -0.33 -65.96
C LEU A 33 3.22 -1.11 -65.68
N PHE A 34 3.85 -1.66 -66.72
CA PHE A 34 5.07 -2.45 -66.56
C PHE A 34 6.29 -1.60 -66.22
N PHE A 35 6.45 -0.45 -66.89
CA PHE A 35 7.61 0.43 -66.69
C PHE A 35 7.48 1.36 -65.47
N TYR A 36 6.28 1.77 -65.08
CA TYR A 36 6.07 2.69 -63.95
C TYR A 36 5.28 2.04 -62.81
N GLY A 37 4.24 1.26 -63.10
CA GLY A 37 3.39 0.65 -62.07
C GLY A 37 4.12 -0.37 -61.20
N LEU A 38 4.76 -1.37 -61.83
CA LEU A 38 5.53 -2.41 -61.12
C LEU A 38 6.63 -1.84 -60.20
N PRO A 39 7.52 -0.93 -60.65
CA PRO A 39 8.53 -0.37 -59.76
C PRO A 39 7.97 0.52 -58.65
N ILE A 40 6.85 1.21 -58.89
CA ILE A 40 6.19 2.00 -57.83
C ILE A 40 5.61 1.07 -56.75
N VAL A 41 4.96 -0.02 -57.14
CA VAL A 41 4.40 -1.00 -56.19
C VAL A 41 5.50 -1.70 -55.39
N THR A 42 6.62 -2.05 -56.02
CA THR A 42 7.76 -2.64 -55.29
C THR A 42 8.40 -1.63 -54.33
N LEU A 43 8.54 -0.36 -54.72
CA LEU A 43 9.04 0.70 -53.85
C LEU A 43 8.14 0.90 -52.61
N ILE A 44 6.82 0.92 -52.81
CA ILE A 44 5.84 1.04 -51.72
C ILE A 44 5.92 -0.18 -50.81
N SER A 45 6.02 -1.40 -51.37
CA SER A 45 6.18 -2.63 -50.59
C SER A 45 7.44 -2.61 -49.73
N ILE A 46 8.56 -2.15 -50.28
CA ILE A 46 9.83 -1.99 -49.54
C ILE A 46 9.67 -0.97 -48.41
N LEU A 47 9.01 0.16 -48.66
CA LEU A 47 8.74 1.19 -47.66
C LEU A 47 7.89 0.65 -46.50
N ILE A 48 6.78 -0.03 -46.81
CA ILE A 48 5.91 -0.65 -45.80
C ILE A 48 6.70 -1.66 -44.96
N THR A 49 7.50 -2.50 -45.60
CA THR A 49 8.31 -3.51 -44.90
C THR A 49 9.36 -2.86 -43.99
N ALA A 50 10.02 -1.78 -44.46
CA ALA A 50 10.98 -1.03 -43.66
C ALA A 50 10.32 -0.35 -42.43
N SER A 51 9.15 0.28 -42.62
CA SER A 51 8.38 0.88 -41.52
C SER A 51 7.96 -0.15 -40.47
N LEU A 52 7.51 -1.34 -40.91
CA LEU A 52 7.15 -2.44 -39.99
C LEU A 52 8.37 -2.91 -39.19
N LEU A 53 9.53 -3.07 -39.83
CA LEU A 53 10.76 -3.47 -39.13
C LEU A 53 11.18 -2.47 -38.05
N VAL A 54 11.09 -1.16 -38.33
CA VAL A 54 11.38 -0.11 -37.35
C VAL A 54 10.38 -0.17 -36.19
N TYR A 55 9.08 -0.32 -36.48
CA TYR A 55 8.04 -0.42 -35.46
C TYR A 55 8.25 -1.63 -34.53
N PHE A 56 8.54 -2.82 -35.09
CA PHE A 56 8.85 -4.01 -34.30
C PHE A 56 10.12 -3.85 -33.45
N LYS A 57 11.15 -3.19 -33.99
CA LYS A 57 12.38 -2.90 -33.23
C LYS A 57 12.09 -2.00 -32.03
N GLN A 58 11.26 -0.97 -32.21
CA GLN A 58 10.89 -0.03 -31.16
C GLN A 58 10.06 -0.71 -30.05
N ILE A 59 9.11 -1.57 -30.41
CA ILE A 59 8.35 -2.38 -29.42
C ILE A 59 9.29 -3.28 -28.63
N ARG A 60 10.25 -3.94 -29.29
CA ARG A 60 11.20 -4.83 -28.62
C ARG A 60 12.08 -4.08 -27.61
N GLU A 61 12.52 -2.87 -27.94
CA GLU A 61 13.26 -2.02 -27.00
C GLU A 61 12.39 -1.54 -25.83
N MET A 62 11.13 -1.17 -26.08
CA MET A 62 10.20 -0.80 -25.01
C MET A 62 9.87 -1.97 -24.08
N ALA A 63 9.72 -3.18 -24.61
CA ALA A 63 9.53 -4.41 -23.84
C ALA A 63 10.76 -4.70 -22.96
N LYS A 64 11.97 -4.65 -23.53
CA LYS A 64 13.24 -4.81 -22.79
C LYS A 64 13.43 -3.78 -21.68
N ARG A 65 12.88 -2.56 -21.81
CA ARG A 65 12.93 -1.53 -20.76
C ARG A 65 11.89 -1.75 -19.66
N LYS A 66 10.75 -2.37 -19.97
CA LYS A 66 9.68 -2.69 -18.99
C LYS A 66 9.98 -3.95 -18.19
N GLU A 67 10.63 -4.94 -18.79
CA GLU A 67 11.09 -6.17 -18.11
C GLU A 67 11.84 -5.89 -16.80
N PRO A 68 12.89 -5.05 -16.72
CA PRO A 68 13.61 -4.82 -15.47
C PRO A 68 12.77 -4.09 -14.43
N ALA A 69 11.86 -3.20 -14.85
CA ALA A 69 10.97 -2.49 -13.92
C ALA A 69 9.95 -3.45 -13.29
N ILE A 70 9.34 -4.32 -14.10
CA ILE A 70 8.39 -5.34 -13.64
C ILE A 70 9.10 -6.37 -12.76
N ILE A 71 10.29 -6.84 -13.16
CA ILE A 71 11.09 -7.77 -12.37
C ILE A 71 11.46 -7.15 -11.02
N ARG A 72 11.84 -5.87 -11.00
CA ARG A 72 12.14 -5.14 -9.75
C ARG A 72 10.89 -5.03 -8.87
N GLU A 73 9.75 -4.64 -9.43
CA GLU A 73 8.49 -4.56 -8.69
C GLU A 73 8.07 -5.93 -8.12
N LEU A 74 8.18 -6.99 -8.93
CA LEU A 74 7.91 -8.37 -8.49
C LEU A 74 8.86 -8.80 -7.37
N LYS A 75 10.15 -8.46 -7.49
CA LYS A 75 11.14 -8.74 -6.44
C LYS A 75 10.82 -7.99 -5.15
N ASP A 76 10.46 -6.72 -5.24
CA ASP A 76 10.07 -5.90 -4.08
C ASP A 76 8.78 -6.41 -3.42
N LYS A 77 7.80 -6.84 -4.23
CA LYS A 77 6.57 -7.50 -3.73
C LYS A 77 6.89 -8.82 -3.03
N ASN A 78 7.71 -9.67 -3.65
CA ASN A 78 8.12 -10.95 -3.06
C ASN A 78 8.86 -10.75 -1.73
N LEU A 79 9.73 -9.74 -1.64
CA LEU A 79 10.44 -9.42 -0.41
C LEU A 79 9.47 -8.98 0.70
N LYS A 80 8.55 -8.06 0.40
CA LYS A 80 7.49 -7.64 1.35
C LYS A 80 6.56 -8.78 1.76
N LEU A 81 6.26 -9.69 0.84
CA LEU A 81 5.45 -10.89 1.13
C LEU A 81 6.20 -11.83 2.06
N GLN A 82 7.49 -12.06 1.82
CA GLN A 82 8.32 -12.91 2.66
C GLN A 82 8.45 -12.36 4.09
N GLU A 83 8.66 -11.04 4.24
CA GLU A 83 8.66 -10.36 5.54
C GLU A 83 7.34 -10.56 6.29
N LYS A 84 6.19 -10.39 5.61
CA LYS A 84 4.86 -10.62 6.20
C LYS A 84 4.65 -12.07 6.64
N VAL A 85 5.09 -13.03 5.82
CA VAL A 85 4.96 -14.47 6.15
C VAL A 85 5.76 -14.79 7.41
N GLN A 86 6.99 -14.27 7.51
CA GLN A 86 7.83 -14.45 8.69
C GLN A 86 7.21 -13.81 9.94
N GLU A 87 6.67 -12.59 9.81
CA GLU A 87 5.98 -11.89 10.90
C GLU A 87 4.76 -12.68 11.43
N VAL A 88 3.96 -13.23 10.52
CA VAL A 88 2.79 -14.06 10.87
C VAL A 88 3.21 -15.36 11.53
N GLN A 89 4.25 -16.04 11.03
CA GLN A 89 4.76 -17.26 11.64
C GLN A 89 5.28 -17.04 13.07
N VAL A 90 6.06 -15.98 13.29
CA VAL A 90 6.52 -15.61 14.64
C VAL A 90 5.35 -15.31 15.56
N THR A 91 4.34 -14.59 15.07
CA THR A 91 3.13 -14.30 15.86
C THR A 91 2.37 -15.58 16.22
N ASN A 92 2.19 -16.50 15.26
CA ASN A 92 1.49 -17.76 15.48
C ASN A 92 2.19 -18.65 16.51
N THR A 93 3.52 -18.79 16.42
CA THR A 93 4.28 -19.59 17.42
C THR A 93 4.15 -19.03 18.84
N VAL A 94 4.12 -17.70 19.00
CA VAL A 94 3.87 -17.06 20.29
C VAL A 94 2.46 -17.34 20.78
N LEU A 95 1.45 -17.22 19.91
CA LEU A 95 0.05 -17.47 20.26
C LEU A 95 -0.19 -18.94 20.62
N GLU A 96 0.34 -19.88 19.84
CA GLU A 96 0.28 -21.32 20.14
C GLU A 96 0.85 -21.63 21.52
N LYS A 97 2.03 -21.08 21.83
CA LYS A 97 2.64 -21.23 23.15
C LYS A 97 1.71 -20.68 24.25
N LYS A 98 1.09 -19.52 24.04
CA LYS A 98 0.17 -18.92 25.01
C LYS A 98 -1.09 -19.77 25.22
N LEU A 99 -1.65 -20.33 24.15
CA LEU A 99 -2.82 -21.21 24.23
C LEU A 99 -2.50 -22.49 25.01
N ILE A 100 -1.32 -23.08 24.82
CA ILE A 100 -0.88 -24.27 25.56
C ILE A 100 -0.64 -23.96 27.04
N THR A 101 -0.17 -22.76 27.38
CA THR A 101 0.17 -22.39 28.76
C THR A 101 -1.06 -22.15 29.65
N GLY A 102 -2.25 -21.93 29.05
CA GLY A 102 -3.49 -21.66 29.79
C GLY A 102 -3.54 -20.26 30.42
N ALA A 103 -4.71 -19.86 30.94
CA ALA A 103 -4.86 -18.59 31.66
C ALA A 103 -4.16 -18.67 33.02
N SER A 104 -3.18 -17.81 33.26
CA SER A 104 -2.51 -17.68 34.55
C SER A 104 -3.17 -16.55 35.34
N ASP A 105 -3.85 -16.88 36.45
CA ASP A 105 -4.55 -15.94 37.35
C ASP A 105 -3.62 -15.05 38.20
N THR A 106 -2.30 -15.17 38.01
CA THR A 106 -1.31 -14.60 38.92
C THR A 106 -0.91 -13.17 38.52
N GLY A 107 -1.60 -12.18 39.11
CA GLY A 107 -0.98 -10.88 39.43
C GLY A 107 -1.62 -9.61 38.85
N LEU A 108 -2.68 -9.71 38.04
CA LEU A 108 -3.28 -8.54 37.38
C LEU A 108 -4.60 -8.09 38.03
N SER A 109 -4.62 -7.88 39.36
CA SER A 109 -5.81 -7.38 40.08
C SER A 109 -6.34 -6.03 39.57
N THR A 110 -5.55 -5.27 38.80
CA THR A 110 -6.00 -4.03 38.13
C THR A 110 -6.67 -4.24 36.77
N MET A 111 -6.90 -5.50 36.36
CA MET A 111 -7.45 -5.86 35.04
C MET A 111 -8.87 -6.40 35.09
N SER A 112 -9.62 -6.17 36.17
CA SER A 112 -11.05 -6.53 36.23
C SER A 112 -11.88 -5.94 35.08
N LEU A 113 -11.43 -4.83 34.48
CA LEU A 113 -12.05 -4.17 33.34
C LEU A 113 -11.67 -4.75 31.97
N PHE A 114 -10.77 -5.73 31.90
CA PHE A 114 -10.28 -6.29 30.64
C PHE A 114 -10.36 -7.81 30.66
N LYS A 115 -10.63 -8.41 29.50
CA LYS A 115 -10.51 -9.86 29.34
C LYS A 115 -9.04 -10.26 29.36
N ILE A 116 -8.70 -11.22 30.22
CA ILE A 116 -7.34 -11.75 30.36
C ILE A 116 -7.14 -12.86 29.31
N PRO A 117 -6.32 -12.66 28.25
CA PRO A 117 -6.03 -13.73 27.32
C PRO A 117 -5.19 -14.84 27.99
N PRO A 118 -5.32 -16.10 27.55
CA PRO A 118 -4.46 -17.19 28.01
C PRO A 118 -2.97 -16.85 27.85
N GLY A 119 -2.16 -17.18 28.86
CA GLY A 119 -0.72 -16.93 28.83
C GLY A 119 -0.31 -15.45 28.81
N GLN A 120 -1.21 -14.52 29.19
CA GLN A 120 -0.86 -13.10 29.34
C GLN A 120 0.29 -12.92 30.33
N LYS A 121 1.28 -12.10 29.96
CA LYS A 121 2.37 -11.69 30.84
C LYS A 121 2.30 -10.20 31.15
N ASP A 122 2.62 -9.87 32.40
CA ASP A 122 2.88 -8.49 32.80
C ASP A 122 4.35 -8.17 32.56
N MET A 123 4.64 -7.33 31.56
CA MET A 123 5.97 -6.86 31.21
C MET A 123 6.26 -5.45 31.78
N THR A 124 5.38 -4.90 32.62
CA THR A 124 5.53 -3.53 33.15
C THR A 124 6.67 -3.36 34.15
N LYS A 125 7.22 -4.46 34.69
CA LYS A 125 8.34 -4.41 35.65
C LYS A 125 9.66 -3.94 35.01
N SER A 126 9.81 -4.10 33.70
CA SER A 126 10.95 -3.64 32.90
C SER A 126 10.41 -3.08 31.58
N PRO A 127 9.79 -1.88 31.60
CA PRO A 127 9.05 -1.39 30.45
C PRO A 127 10.01 -0.91 29.37
N ASP A 128 9.94 -1.53 28.20
CA ASP A 128 10.61 -1.07 26.98
C ASP A 128 9.94 0.17 26.37
N LEU A 129 8.83 0.63 26.96
CA LEU A 129 8.07 1.79 26.53
C LEU A 129 7.98 2.82 27.67
N ALA A 130 7.97 4.10 27.33
CA ALA A 130 7.71 5.17 28.29
C ALA A 130 6.73 6.21 27.74
N VAL A 131 6.00 6.87 28.63
CA VAL A 131 5.18 8.04 28.29
C VAL A 131 6.00 9.30 28.54
N GLU A 132 6.24 10.07 27.48
CA GLU A 132 7.02 11.30 27.47
C GLU A 132 6.20 12.50 26.97
N SER A 133 6.71 13.71 27.18
CA SER A 133 6.15 14.96 26.63
C SER A 133 4.65 15.16 26.88
N VAL A 134 4.18 14.78 28.07
CA VAL A 134 2.76 14.84 28.41
C VAL A 134 2.27 16.28 28.46
N SER A 135 1.27 16.61 27.66
CA SER A 135 0.58 17.90 27.66
C SER A 135 -0.93 17.71 27.59
N SER A 136 -1.68 18.77 27.87
CA SER A 136 -3.13 18.75 27.83
C SER A 136 -3.64 20.06 27.28
N SER A 137 -4.66 20.00 26.43
CA SER A 137 -5.31 21.16 25.84
C SER A 137 -6.81 21.00 25.86
N GLN A 138 -7.52 22.11 26.07
CA GLN A 138 -8.97 22.16 26.05
C GLN A 138 -9.44 22.94 24.83
N GLY A 139 -10.47 22.45 24.15
CA GLY A 139 -11.04 23.13 22.99
C GLY A 139 -12.31 22.46 22.49
N ASN A 140 -13.26 23.26 22.02
CA ASN A 140 -14.50 22.78 21.40
C ASN A 140 -15.29 21.77 22.25
N GLY A 141 -15.37 21.97 23.57
CA GLY A 141 -16.07 21.04 24.48
C GLY A 141 -15.37 19.70 24.71
N SER A 142 -14.12 19.57 24.26
CA SER A 142 -13.30 18.37 24.44
C SER A 142 -12.02 18.66 25.22
N TYR A 143 -11.59 17.69 26.01
CA TYR A 143 -10.29 17.66 26.66
C TYR A 143 -9.37 16.73 25.89
N THR A 144 -8.25 17.24 25.39
CA THR A 144 -7.24 16.43 24.68
C THR A 144 -6.03 16.21 25.58
N PHE A 145 -5.77 14.95 25.91
CA PHE A 145 -4.58 14.50 26.61
C PHE A 145 -3.55 14.01 25.58
N LYS A 146 -2.41 14.69 25.50
CA LYS A 146 -1.37 14.44 24.50
C LYS A 146 -0.13 13.88 25.17
N PHE A 147 0.47 12.87 24.57
CA PHE A 147 1.75 12.33 25.02
C PHE A 147 2.50 11.65 23.88
N ASN A 148 3.79 11.45 24.07
CA ASN A 148 4.61 10.65 23.18
C ASN A 148 4.85 9.29 23.85
N LEU A 149 4.51 8.21 23.16
CA LEU A 149 4.93 6.86 23.53
C LEU A 149 6.32 6.62 22.95
N SER A 150 7.37 6.63 23.78
CA SER A 150 8.76 6.37 23.38
C SER A 150 9.12 4.89 23.54
N ASN A 151 9.94 4.39 22.62
CA ASN A 151 10.48 3.04 22.61
C ASN A 151 11.94 3.08 23.09
N ASN A 152 12.16 2.54 24.29
CA ASN A 152 13.44 2.47 24.97
C ASN A 152 14.05 1.06 24.91
N SER A 153 13.54 0.18 24.04
CA SER A 153 14.11 -1.16 23.85
C SER A 153 15.58 -1.08 23.41
N LYS A 154 16.41 -2.00 23.91
CA LYS A 154 17.88 -1.99 23.71
C LYS A 154 18.31 -2.00 22.23
N ASN A 155 17.48 -2.53 21.34
CA ASN A 155 17.77 -2.69 19.92
C ASN A 155 16.92 -1.77 19.01
N GLN A 156 16.10 -0.88 19.57
CA GLN A 156 15.09 -0.10 18.83
C GLN A 156 14.19 -0.99 17.94
N GLU A 157 13.92 -2.21 18.41
CA GLU A 157 13.05 -3.14 17.71
C GLU A 157 11.66 -2.51 17.59
N LYS A 158 11.03 -2.70 16.42
CA LYS A 158 9.71 -2.14 16.17
C LYS A 158 8.70 -2.78 17.12
N ILE A 159 8.12 -1.99 18.01
CA ILE A 159 7.07 -2.44 18.93
C ILE A 159 5.71 -2.04 18.33
N ALA A 160 4.76 -2.97 18.38
CA ALA A 160 3.40 -2.76 17.94
C ALA A 160 2.39 -3.37 18.93
N GLY A 161 1.21 -2.76 19.01
CA GLY A 161 0.21 -3.14 20.00
C GLY A 161 -1.00 -2.21 20.02
N TYR A 162 -1.63 -2.12 21.17
CA TYR A 162 -2.86 -1.34 21.40
C TYR A 162 -2.71 -0.42 22.61
N ILE A 163 -3.18 0.82 22.47
CA ILE A 163 -3.13 1.84 23.52
C ILE A 163 -4.54 2.08 24.05
N PHE A 164 -4.65 2.15 25.37
CA PHE A 164 -5.84 2.62 26.07
C PHE A 164 -5.47 3.75 27.00
N VAL A 165 -6.34 4.76 27.06
CA VAL A 165 -6.23 5.82 28.06
C VAL A 165 -7.56 5.95 28.77
N MET A 166 -7.54 5.78 30.08
CA MET A 166 -8.72 5.98 30.93
C MET A 166 -8.56 7.27 31.71
N MET A 167 -9.53 8.15 31.58
CA MET A 167 -9.64 9.37 32.37
C MET A 167 -10.60 9.13 33.54
N LYS A 168 -10.23 9.57 34.74
CA LYS A 168 -11.15 9.72 35.87
C LYS A 168 -11.15 11.19 36.31
N SER A 169 -12.31 11.83 36.27
CA SER A 169 -12.51 13.18 36.80
C SER A 169 -13.74 13.21 37.71
N GLY A 170 -13.52 13.40 39.02
CA GLY A 170 -14.57 13.25 40.02
C GLY A 170 -15.20 11.84 39.98
N ASN A 171 -16.50 11.79 39.67
CA ASN A 171 -17.27 10.54 39.52
C ASN A 171 -17.50 10.13 38.06
N THR A 172 -16.87 10.82 37.10
CA THR A 172 -16.98 10.52 35.68
C THR A 172 -15.74 9.78 35.19
N TYR A 173 -15.97 8.80 34.30
CA TYR A 173 -14.94 8.04 33.63
C TYR A 173 -15.02 8.31 32.13
N GLY A 174 -13.88 8.55 31.50
CA GLY A 174 -13.74 8.65 30.06
C GLY A 174 -12.80 7.56 29.57
N PHE A 175 -13.08 6.99 28.42
CA PHE A 175 -12.27 5.96 27.79
C PHE A 175 -11.80 6.44 26.43
N TYR A 176 -10.56 6.10 26.10
CA TYR A 176 -9.99 6.29 24.79
C TYR A 176 -9.38 4.95 24.33
N PRO A 177 -9.78 4.42 23.15
CA PRO A 177 -10.86 4.92 22.28
C PRO A 177 -12.27 4.94 22.94
N GLU A 178 -13.27 5.57 22.31
CA GLU A 178 -14.63 5.73 22.88
C GLU A 178 -15.43 4.40 22.88
N ASP A 179 -15.25 3.56 21.86
CA ASP A 179 -15.99 2.29 21.66
C ASP A 179 -15.22 1.04 22.13
N VAL A 180 -14.75 1.06 23.37
CA VAL A 180 -13.90 -0.02 23.93
C VAL A 180 -14.68 -1.17 24.58
N PHE A 181 -15.96 -0.97 24.90
CA PHE A 181 -16.84 -1.99 25.47
C PHE A 181 -17.74 -2.60 24.38
N SER A 182 -17.88 -3.92 24.37
CA SER A 182 -18.90 -4.59 23.56
C SER A 182 -20.29 -4.35 24.17
N GLU A 183 -21.34 -4.28 23.36
CA GLU A 183 -22.71 -3.94 23.79
C GLU A 183 -23.22 -4.75 25.00
N ASN A 184 -22.75 -5.99 25.15
CA ASN A 184 -23.22 -6.92 26.18
C ASN A 184 -22.14 -7.30 27.21
N GLU A 185 -21.00 -6.62 27.23
CA GLU A 185 -19.87 -7.01 28.07
C GLU A 185 -19.36 -5.82 28.91
N MET A 186 -19.12 -6.06 30.20
CA MET A 186 -18.52 -5.08 31.10
C MET A 186 -16.98 -5.13 31.10
N GLN A 187 -16.40 -5.93 30.21
CA GLN A 187 -14.96 -6.11 30.06
C GLN A 187 -14.53 -5.70 28.66
N MET A 188 -13.40 -5.01 28.58
CA MET A 188 -12.77 -4.59 27.34
C MET A 188 -11.85 -5.69 26.80
N ASP A 189 -11.85 -5.88 25.49
CA ASP A 189 -10.83 -6.69 24.84
C ASP A 189 -9.56 -5.86 24.63
N PHE A 190 -8.39 -6.42 24.91
CA PHE A 190 -7.10 -5.71 24.76
C PHE A 190 -6.83 -5.26 23.31
N ASN A 191 -7.50 -5.83 22.32
CA ASN A 191 -7.33 -5.52 20.90
C ASN A 191 -8.24 -4.40 20.39
N LYS A 192 -9.09 -3.82 21.25
CA LYS A 192 -9.98 -2.69 20.92
C LYS A 192 -9.36 -1.31 21.14
N GLY A 193 -8.11 -1.27 21.56
CA GLY A 193 -7.39 -0.01 21.78
C GLY A 193 -6.94 0.64 20.47
N GLU A 194 -6.37 1.84 20.55
CA GLU A 194 -5.74 2.48 19.39
C GLU A 194 -4.53 1.64 18.96
N TYR A 195 -4.56 1.11 17.73
CA TYR A 195 -3.41 0.39 17.20
C TYR A 195 -2.22 1.33 17.01
N PHE A 196 -1.04 0.87 17.42
CA PHE A 196 0.22 1.56 17.16
C PHE A 196 1.29 0.62 16.67
N ALA A 197 2.26 1.18 15.93
CA ALA A 197 3.50 0.52 15.59
C ALA A 197 4.60 1.58 15.45
N THR A 198 5.67 1.50 16.25
CA THR A 198 6.77 2.45 16.20
C THR A 198 8.12 1.82 16.55
N SER A 199 9.18 2.33 15.93
CA SER A 199 10.56 2.01 16.26
C SER A 199 11.20 3.04 17.20
N ARG A 200 10.62 4.24 17.33
CA ARG A 200 11.22 5.34 18.14
C ARG A 200 10.20 5.98 19.06
N PHE A 201 9.27 6.76 18.51
CA PHE A 201 8.19 7.34 19.28
C PHE A 201 6.91 7.41 18.45
N ARG A 202 5.77 7.48 19.14
CA ARG A 202 4.44 7.68 18.56
C ARG A 202 3.72 8.77 19.36
N PRO A 203 3.39 9.93 18.78
CA PRO A 203 2.52 10.89 19.43
C PRO A 203 1.10 10.31 19.52
N VAL A 204 0.43 10.50 20.64
CA VAL A 204 -0.94 10.03 20.91
C VAL A 204 -1.76 11.22 21.39
N ASP A 205 -2.90 11.42 20.73
CA ASP A 205 -3.85 12.48 21.05
C ASP A 205 -5.15 11.84 21.54
N ALA A 206 -5.23 11.58 22.84
CA ALA A 206 -6.42 10.98 23.46
C ALA A 206 -7.45 12.08 23.75
N LYS A 207 -8.60 12.01 23.09
CA LYS A 207 -9.71 12.95 23.27
C LYS A 207 -10.74 12.40 24.23
N PHE A 208 -11.26 13.28 25.08
CA PHE A 208 -12.30 12.99 26.06
C PHE A 208 -13.33 14.12 26.06
N THR A 209 -14.56 13.82 26.46
CA THR A 209 -15.57 14.82 26.77
C THR A 209 -15.11 15.69 27.94
N LEU A 210 -15.25 17.01 27.84
CA LEU A 210 -14.85 17.92 28.90
C LEU A 210 -15.69 17.68 30.17
N PRO A 211 -15.08 17.44 31.34
CA PRO A 211 -15.83 17.25 32.58
C PRO A 211 -16.58 18.52 33.00
N THR A 212 -17.74 18.39 33.62
CA THR A 212 -18.58 19.54 34.04
C THR A 212 -18.00 20.34 35.21
N LYS A 213 -17.00 19.81 35.91
CA LYS A 213 -16.39 20.44 37.09
C LYS A 213 -14.88 20.55 36.91
N ALA A 214 -14.34 21.73 37.25
CA ALA A 214 -12.91 21.95 37.34
C ALA A 214 -12.34 21.08 38.48
N GLY A 215 -11.14 20.56 38.29
CA GLY A 215 -10.53 19.66 39.27
C GLY A 215 -9.33 18.89 38.73
N THR A 216 -8.83 17.95 39.52
CA THR A 216 -7.75 17.07 39.11
C THR A 216 -8.31 15.82 38.44
N ALA A 217 -7.92 15.58 37.19
CA ALA A 217 -8.18 14.35 36.47
C ALA A 217 -6.97 13.41 36.51
N LEU A 218 -7.26 12.12 36.63
CA LEU A 218 -6.28 11.04 36.57
C LEU A 218 -6.38 10.34 35.22
N PHE A 219 -5.25 10.21 34.53
CA PHE A 219 -5.11 9.51 33.27
C PHE A 219 -4.32 8.24 33.52
N LYS A 220 -4.94 7.08 33.30
CA LYS A 220 -4.26 5.78 33.32
C LYS A 220 -4.02 5.36 31.88
N VAL A 221 -2.76 5.37 31.47
CA VAL A 221 -2.29 4.88 30.16
C VAL A 221 -1.93 3.40 30.32
N LEU A 222 -2.54 2.56 29.48
CA LEU A 222 -2.26 1.14 29.38
C LEU A 222 -1.85 0.83 27.94
N VAL A 223 -0.80 0.05 27.78
CA VAL A 223 -0.34 -0.41 26.46
C VAL A 223 -0.22 -1.92 26.48
N PHE A 224 -0.89 -2.55 25.53
CA PHE A 224 -0.86 -3.99 25.32
C PHE A 224 -0.07 -4.35 24.07
N SER A 225 0.60 -5.49 24.08
CA SER A 225 1.20 -6.08 22.89
C SER A 225 0.11 -6.60 21.96
N ARG A 226 0.48 -6.90 20.70
CA ARG A 226 -0.44 -7.57 19.75
C ARG A 226 -0.96 -8.92 20.23
N THR A 227 -0.24 -9.56 21.14
CA THR A 227 -0.58 -10.86 21.72
C THR A 227 -1.20 -10.74 23.11
N GLY A 228 -1.52 -9.52 23.56
CA GLY A 228 -2.25 -9.25 24.80
C GLY A 228 -1.41 -9.07 26.07
N ASP A 229 -0.08 -9.06 25.97
CA ASP A 229 0.78 -8.80 27.15
C ASP A 229 0.71 -7.34 27.55
N LEU A 230 0.74 -7.06 28.85
CA LEU A 230 0.76 -5.68 29.34
C LEU A 230 2.19 -5.14 29.26
N LEU A 231 2.42 -4.21 28.33
CA LEU A 231 3.74 -3.61 28.07
C LEU A 231 4.01 -2.39 28.95
N LEU A 232 2.98 -1.58 29.20
CA LEU A 232 3.10 -0.34 29.97
C LEU A 232 1.83 -0.07 30.77
N LYS A 233 2.03 0.43 31.99
CA LYS A 233 0.98 0.92 32.87
C LYS A 233 1.49 2.14 33.61
N GLN A 234 0.90 3.30 33.32
CA GLN A 234 1.31 4.57 33.93
C GLN A 234 0.08 5.40 34.31
N ILE A 235 0.14 6.04 35.48
CA ILE A 235 -0.91 6.94 35.97
C ILE A 235 -0.33 8.35 36.03
N ILE A 236 -1.03 9.31 35.45
CA ILE A 236 -0.61 10.71 35.36
C ILE A 236 -1.77 11.59 35.85
N ALA A 237 -1.49 12.51 36.76
CA ALA A 237 -2.47 13.48 37.24
C ALA A 237 -2.32 14.80 36.48
N ARG A 238 -3.44 15.40 36.04
CA ARG A 238 -3.48 16.73 35.42
C ARG A 238 -4.65 17.54 35.94
N LYS A 239 -4.46 18.84 36.09
CA LYS A 239 -5.52 19.76 36.48
C LYS A 239 -6.31 20.17 35.23
N ILE A 240 -7.63 20.14 35.35
CA ILE A 240 -8.58 20.61 34.34
C ILE A 240 -9.12 21.94 34.84
N GLU A 241 -8.82 23.00 34.08
CA GLU A 241 -9.29 24.37 34.31
C GLU A 241 -10.47 24.63 33.38
N LEU A 242 -11.65 24.93 33.91
CA LEU A 242 -12.83 25.25 33.10
C LEU A 242 -12.87 26.73 32.70
#